data_AF-A0A834IWN5-F1
#
_entry.id   AF-A0A834IWN5-F1
#
_cell.length_a   1.000
_cell.length_b   1.000
_cell.length_c   1.000
_cell.angle_alpha   90.00
_cell.angle_beta   90.00
_cell.angle_gamma   90.00
#
_symmetry.space_group_name_H-M   'P 1'
#
loop_
_entity.id
_entity.type
_entity.pdbx_description
1 polymer ?
#
loop_
_entity_poly.entity_id
_entity_poly.type
_entity_poly.pdbx_seq_one_letter_code
_entity_poly.pdbx_strand_id
1 'polypeptide(L)'
;MKLVALLTISLVAIASSKLECIEHKTPDVPKDWLDMAKPYVKKLVTEKASWSNGTEALNDALKLGASVTNKLRNIIEVCQDDSAFNFNHLVDQLSSDILTEQYKRQRDITDKASTLDKMMDKHGILGEFLFDK
;
A
#
# COMPACT_ATOMS: atom_id res chain seq x y z
N MET A 1 37.29 15.40 -56.04
CA MET A 1 36.44 14.25 -55.65
C MET A 1 36.60 13.76 -54.20
N LYS A 2 37.34 14.44 -53.30
CA LYS A 2 37.41 14.05 -51.87
C LYS A 2 36.68 15.00 -50.91
N LEU A 3 36.35 16.22 -51.34
CA LEU A 3 35.69 17.23 -50.50
C LEU A 3 34.16 17.07 -50.42
N VAL A 4 33.53 16.46 -51.44
CA VAL A 4 32.06 16.32 -51.51
C VAL A 4 31.57 15.18 -50.60
N ALA A 5 32.40 14.17 -50.36
CA ALA A 5 32.04 13.01 -49.53
C ALA A 5 32.07 13.29 -48.02
N LEU A 6 32.74 14.35 -47.58
CA LEU A 6 32.84 14.69 -46.15
C LEU A 6 31.66 15.55 -45.67
N LEU A 7 30.99 16.27 -46.57
CA LEU A 7 29.82 17.09 -46.21
C LEU A 7 28.54 16.27 -46.06
N THR A 8 28.46 15.08 -46.66
CA THR A 8 27.26 14.23 -46.55
C THR A 8 27.19 13.42 -45.25
N ILE A 9 28.30 13.29 -44.52
CA ILE A 9 28.36 12.48 -43.28
C ILE A 9 27.89 13.30 -42.06
N SER A 10 27.92 14.63 -42.12
CA SER A 10 27.49 15.50 -41.01
C SER A 10 25.98 15.78 -40.97
N LEU A 11 25.20 15.29 -41.95
CA LEU A 11 23.76 15.52 -42.03
C LEU A 11 22.92 14.26 -41.73
N VAL A 12 23.51 13.23 -41.12
CA VAL A 12 22.70 12.29 -40.33
C VAL A 12 22.37 13.01 -39.02
N ALA A 13 21.42 13.92 -39.18
CA ALA A 13 20.71 14.57 -38.11
C ALA A 13 20.36 13.51 -37.08
N ILE A 14 20.54 13.90 -35.82
CA ILE A 14 19.97 13.30 -34.65
C ILE A 14 18.47 13.19 -34.91
N ALA A 15 18.04 12.07 -35.49
CA ALA A 15 16.66 11.67 -35.48
C ALA A 15 16.42 11.23 -34.04
N SER A 16 16.08 12.20 -33.18
CA SER A 16 15.31 11.88 -31.98
C SER A 16 14.07 11.17 -32.48
N SER A 17 14.06 9.83 -32.39
CA SER A 17 12.82 9.07 -32.49
C SER A 17 11.95 9.60 -31.36
N LYS A 18 11.01 10.46 -31.71
CA LYS A 18 9.91 10.81 -30.83
C LYS A 18 9.24 9.48 -30.53
N LEU A 19 9.41 8.94 -29.32
CA LEU A 19 8.53 7.89 -28.83
C LEU A 19 7.15 8.55 -28.77
N GLU A 20 6.43 8.49 -29.89
CA GLU A 20 4.99 8.68 -29.86
C GLU A 20 4.50 7.49 -29.04
N CYS A 21 4.11 7.76 -27.80
CA CYS A 21 3.34 6.79 -27.03
C CYS A 21 2.22 6.36 -27.96
N ILE A 22 2.26 5.11 -28.43
CA ILE A 22 1.10 4.48 -29.06
C ILE A 22 0.00 4.71 -28.05
N GLU A 23 -1.05 5.42 -28.47
CA GLU A 23 -2.23 5.67 -27.68
C GLU A 23 -2.85 4.29 -27.39
N HIS A 24 -2.32 3.63 -26.35
CA HIS A 24 -2.88 2.40 -25.84
C HIS A 24 -4.25 2.80 -25.35
N LYS A 25 -5.26 2.45 -26.14
CA LYS A 25 -6.67 2.61 -25.79
C LYS A 25 -6.80 2.16 -24.35
N THR A 26 -7.00 3.13 -23.45
CA THR A 26 -7.11 2.84 -22.03
C THR A 26 -8.23 1.80 -21.90
N PRO A 27 -8.00 0.69 -21.17
CA PRO A 27 -9.05 -0.29 -20.95
C PRO A 27 -10.28 0.46 -20.43
N ASP A 28 -11.46 0.15 -20.96
CA ASP A 28 -12.72 0.72 -20.48
C ASP A 28 -13.02 0.13 -19.10
N VAL A 29 -12.35 0.66 -18.08
CA VAL A 29 -12.51 0.24 -16.70
C VAL A 29 -13.77 0.90 -16.14
N PRO A 30 -14.75 0.11 -15.66
CA PRO A 30 -15.92 0.65 -15.00
C PRO A 30 -15.52 1.61 -13.87
N LYS A 31 -16.11 2.81 -13.85
CA LYS A 31 -15.71 3.87 -12.90
C LYS A 31 -15.95 3.49 -11.44
N ASP A 32 -16.91 2.60 -11.18
CA ASP A 32 -17.18 1.99 -9.89
C ASP A 32 -16.04 1.09 -9.42
N TRP A 33 -15.25 0.53 -10.34
CA TRP A 33 -14.11 -0.31 -10.01
C TRP A 33 -12.90 0.49 -9.54
N LEU A 34 -12.78 1.73 -9.99
CA LEU A 34 -11.71 2.65 -9.58
C LEU A 34 -11.75 2.95 -8.08
N ASP A 35 -12.93 2.82 -7.46
CA ASP A 35 -13.20 3.21 -6.08
C ASP A 35 -13.94 2.11 -5.27
N MET A 36 -13.76 0.83 -5.60
CA MET A 36 -14.48 -0.28 -4.90
C MET A 36 -14.23 -0.31 -3.40
N ALA A 37 -13.07 0.18 -2.95
CA ALA A 37 -12.75 0.27 -1.53
C ALA A 37 -13.50 1.40 -0.82
N LYS A 38 -13.91 2.46 -1.51
CA LYS A 38 -14.48 3.68 -0.93
C LYS A 38 -15.69 3.45 0.00
N PRO A 39 -16.71 2.64 -0.35
CA PRO A 39 -17.81 2.37 0.57
C PRO A 39 -17.36 1.61 1.83
N TYR A 40 -16.37 0.72 1.70
CA TYR A 40 -15.83 -0.04 2.82
C TYR A 40 -14.92 0.80 3.70
N VAL A 41 -14.05 1.61 3.11
CA VAL A 41 -13.20 2.57 3.83
C VAL A 41 -14.07 3.54 4.60
N LYS A 42 -15.12 4.10 3.99
CA LYS A 42 -16.08 4.97 4.69
C LYS A 42 -16.74 4.28 5.89
N LYS A 43 -16.99 2.97 5.79
CA LYS A 43 -17.54 2.14 6.89
C LYS A 43 -16.48 1.78 7.95
N LEU A 44 -15.22 1.75 7.57
CA LEU A 44 -14.08 1.41 8.45
C LEU A 44 -13.48 2.62 9.15
N VAL A 45 -13.70 3.84 8.64
CA VAL A 45 -13.42 5.07 9.40
C VAL A 45 -14.22 4.96 10.70
N THR A 46 -13.47 4.73 11.78
CA THR A 46 -14.01 4.67 13.14
C THR A 46 -14.76 5.97 13.41
N GLU A 47 -15.90 5.90 14.10
CA GLU A 47 -16.61 7.10 14.58
C GLU A 47 -15.68 8.02 15.40
N LYS A 48 -14.60 7.42 15.95
CA LYS A 48 -13.48 8.12 16.56
C LYS A 48 -12.60 8.78 15.50
N ALA A 49 -12.65 10.12 15.48
CA ALA A 49 -11.82 10.98 14.62
C ALA A 49 -10.65 11.65 15.36
N SER A 50 -10.51 11.43 16.67
CA SER A 50 -9.49 12.05 17.51
C SER A 50 -8.95 11.09 18.56
N TRP A 51 -7.68 11.24 18.91
CA TRP A 51 -7.00 10.52 19.98
C TRP A 51 -6.36 11.52 20.94
N SER A 52 -6.26 11.15 22.22
CA SER A 52 -5.68 12.00 23.25
C SER A 52 -4.15 12.08 23.18
N ASN A 53 -3.51 11.03 22.66
CA ASN A 53 -2.06 10.93 22.44
C ASN A 53 -1.75 9.82 21.42
N GLY A 54 -0.50 9.75 20.99
CA GLY A 54 0.01 8.79 20.03
C GLY A 54 -0.07 7.34 20.52
N THR A 55 0.08 7.08 21.82
CA THR A 55 -0.03 5.72 22.38
C THR A 55 -1.45 5.18 22.21
N GLU A 56 -2.47 6.00 22.46
CA GLU A 56 -3.87 5.65 22.23
C GLU A 56 -4.13 5.38 20.74
N ALA A 57 -3.58 6.22 19.85
CA ALA A 57 -3.70 6.05 18.41
C ALA A 57 -3.04 4.76 17.91
N LEU A 58 -1.83 4.42 18.37
CA LEU A 58 -1.13 3.19 18.01
C LEU A 58 -1.88 1.94 18.52
N ASN A 59 -2.42 1.99 19.73
CA ASN A 59 -3.23 0.89 20.27
C ASN A 59 -4.52 0.66 19.48
N ASP A 60 -5.21 1.73 19.07
CA ASP A 60 -6.38 1.59 18.21
C ASP A 60 -6.01 1.12 16.79
N ALA A 61 -4.86 1.55 16.26
CA ALA A 61 -4.33 1.03 15.00
C ALA A 61 -4.03 -0.48 15.07
N LEU A 62 -3.52 -0.99 16.20
CA LEU A 62 -3.32 -2.43 16.42
C LEU A 62 -4.65 -3.20 16.43
N LYS A 63 -5.68 -2.67 17.12
CA LYS A 63 -7.03 -3.28 17.12
C LYS A 63 -7.61 -3.35 15.70
N LEU A 64 -7.46 -2.28 14.92
CA LEU A 64 -7.89 -2.25 13.52
C LEU A 64 -7.10 -3.26 12.69
N GLY A 65 -5.77 -3.31 12.85
CA GLY A 65 -4.90 -4.28 12.17
C GLY A 65 -5.31 -5.72 12.43
N ALA A 66 -5.57 -6.08 13.69
CA ALA A 66 -6.08 -7.39 14.08
C ALA A 66 -7.45 -7.70 13.43
N SER A 67 -8.36 -6.72 13.39
CA SER A 67 -9.67 -6.87 12.73
C SER A 67 -9.53 -7.14 11.23
N VAL A 68 -8.64 -6.40 10.54
CA VAL A 68 -8.35 -6.59 9.12
C VAL A 68 -7.74 -7.96 8.86
N THR A 69 -6.76 -8.39 9.67
CA THR A 69 -6.16 -9.72 9.57
C THR A 69 -7.19 -10.82 9.74
N ASN A 70 -8.10 -10.72 10.71
CA ASN A 70 -9.16 -11.71 10.89
C ASN A 70 -10.11 -11.76 9.70
N LYS A 71 -10.50 -10.61 9.14
CA LYS A 71 -11.32 -10.56 7.91
C LYS A 71 -10.60 -11.18 6.73
N LEU A 72 -9.29 -10.95 6.60
CA LEU A 72 -8.47 -11.51 5.53
C LEU A 72 -8.36 -13.04 5.64
N ARG A 73 -8.19 -13.56 6.86
CA ARG A 73 -8.19 -15.01 7.12
C ARG A 73 -9.52 -15.66 6.72
N ASN A 74 -10.64 -15.03 7.07
CA ASN A 74 -11.96 -15.51 6.65
C ASN A 74 -12.12 -15.52 5.12
N ILE A 75 -11.58 -14.53 4.41
CA ILE A 75 -11.59 -14.51 2.93
C ILE A 75 -10.78 -15.70 2.39
N ILE A 76 -9.60 -15.95 2.95
CA ILE A 76 -8.75 -17.08 2.55
C ILE A 76 -9.49 -18.41 2.75
N GLU A 77 -10.15 -18.61 3.90
CA GLU A 77 -10.95 -19.80 4.19
C GLU A 77 -12.07 -19.98 3.16
N VAL A 78 -12.84 -18.93 2.86
CA VAL A 78 -13.91 -18.98 1.84
C VAL A 78 -13.36 -19.31 0.45
N CYS A 79 -12.20 -18.75 0.08
CA CYS A 79 -11.57 -19.05 -1.21
C CYS A 79 -10.99 -20.48 -1.29
N GLN A 80 -10.64 -21.07 -0.15
CA GLN A 80 -10.09 -22.43 -0.09
C GLN A 80 -11.19 -23.51 -0.11
N ASP A 81 -12.33 -23.23 0.53
CA ASP A 81 -13.44 -24.17 0.67
C ASP A 81 -14.39 -24.19 -0.55
N ASP A 82 -14.18 -23.31 -1.54
CA ASP A 82 -14.98 -23.28 -2.76
C ASP A 82 -14.66 -24.48 -3.68
N SER A 83 -15.55 -25.46 -3.69
CA SER A 83 -15.47 -26.65 -4.55
C SER A 83 -15.82 -26.39 -6.03
N ALA A 84 -16.48 -25.27 -6.33
CA ALA A 84 -16.87 -24.90 -7.69
C ALA A 84 -15.76 -24.13 -8.43
N PHE A 85 -14.93 -23.37 -7.71
CA PHE A 85 -13.83 -22.61 -8.28
C PHE A 85 -12.54 -22.77 -7.48
N ASN A 86 -11.46 -23.17 -8.17
CA ASN A 86 -10.15 -23.28 -7.56
C ASN A 86 -9.45 -21.92 -7.50
N PHE A 87 -9.46 -21.28 -6.32
CA PHE A 87 -8.77 -20.01 -6.06
C PHE A 87 -7.36 -20.17 -5.48
N ASN A 88 -6.67 -21.29 -5.70
CA ASN A 88 -5.34 -21.57 -5.12
C ASN A 88 -4.33 -20.42 -5.29
N HIS A 89 -4.29 -19.77 -6.45
CA HIS A 89 -3.38 -18.64 -6.67
C HIS A 89 -3.73 -17.41 -5.83
N LEU A 90 -5.02 -17.13 -5.65
CA LEU A 90 -5.48 -16.03 -4.80
C LEU A 90 -5.18 -16.34 -3.34
N VAL A 91 -5.47 -17.57 -2.89
CA VAL A 91 -5.15 -18.02 -1.53
C VAL A 91 -3.65 -17.90 -1.24
N ASP A 92 -2.80 -18.30 -2.18
CA ASP A 92 -1.35 -18.17 -2.07
C ASP A 92 -0.95 -16.70 -1.94
N GLN A 93 -1.37 -15.82 -2.86
CA GLN A 93 -1.04 -14.38 -2.82
C GLN A 93 -1.54 -13.69 -1.52
N LEU A 94 -2.76 -13.98 -1.08
CA LEU A 94 -3.30 -13.41 0.16
C LEU A 94 -2.51 -13.87 1.39
N SER A 95 -2.01 -15.11 1.37
CA SER A 95 -1.27 -15.70 2.49
C SER A 95 0.20 -15.29 2.51
N SER A 96 0.86 -15.32 1.37
CA SER A 96 2.30 -15.07 1.24
C SER A 96 2.64 -13.59 1.33
N ASP A 97 1.89 -12.73 0.64
CA ASP A 97 2.19 -11.30 0.56
C ASP A 97 1.37 -10.51 1.57
N ILE A 98 0.04 -10.62 1.50
CA ILE A 98 -0.82 -9.69 2.26
C ILE A 98 -0.78 -10.01 3.75
N LEU A 99 -1.00 -11.26 4.15
CA LEU A 99 -0.95 -11.64 5.58
C LEU A 99 0.44 -11.40 6.18
N THR A 100 1.50 -11.73 5.46
CA THR A 100 2.87 -11.47 5.91
C THR A 100 3.11 -9.98 6.20
N GLU A 101 2.70 -9.10 5.29
CA GLU A 101 2.82 -7.66 5.51
C GLU A 101 1.92 -7.15 6.65
N GLN A 102 0.74 -7.73 6.85
CA GLN A 102 -0.09 -7.40 8.02
C GLN A 102 0.62 -7.75 9.34
N TYR A 103 1.24 -8.93 9.43
CA TYR A 103 1.97 -9.33 10.64
C TYR A 103 3.21 -8.47 10.89
N LYS A 104 3.98 -8.16 9.83
CA LYS A 104 5.14 -7.25 9.95
C LYS A 104 4.71 -5.86 10.43
N ARG A 105 3.65 -5.30 9.84
CA ARG A 105 3.11 -4.00 10.24
C ARG A 105 2.64 -4.00 11.70
N GLN A 106 1.92 -5.03 12.13
CA GLN A 106 1.46 -5.11 13.52
C GLN A 106 2.62 -5.21 14.51
N ARG A 107 3.68 -5.94 14.17
CA ARG A 107 4.91 -5.98 14.99
C ARG A 107 5.54 -4.60 15.11
N ASP A 108 5.77 -3.92 13.98
CA ASP A 108 6.34 -2.57 13.97
C ASP A 108 5.51 -1.57 14.79
N ILE A 109 4.18 -1.60 14.66
CA ILE A 109 3.29 -0.75 15.46
C ILE A 109 3.36 -1.10 16.95
N THR A 110 3.47 -2.39 17.30
CA THR A 110 3.60 -2.84 18.70
C THR A 110 4.91 -2.35 19.32
N ASP A 111 6.01 -2.45 18.58
CA ASP A 111 7.32 -1.99 19.04
C ASP A 111 7.33 -0.47 19.23
N LYS A 112 6.72 0.26 18.28
CA LYS A 112 6.47 1.71 18.38
C LYS A 112 5.63 2.07 19.59
N ALA A 113 4.52 1.37 19.83
CA ALA A 113 3.64 1.60 20.97
C ALA A 113 4.40 1.39 22.29
N SER A 114 5.15 0.29 22.43
CA SER A 114 5.95 0.03 23.64
C SER A 114 7.03 1.08 23.89
N THR A 115 7.62 1.62 22.81
CA THR A 115 8.66 2.65 22.90
C THR A 115 8.05 3.99 23.30
N LEU A 116 6.98 4.41 22.62
CA LEU A 116 6.30 5.67 22.92
C LEU A 116 5.70 5.66 24.33
N ASP A 117 5.12 4.55 24.77
CA ASP A 117 4.58 4.38 26.13
C ASP A 117 5.65 4.67 27.20
N LYS A 118 6.84 4.07 27.06
CA LYS A 118 7.98 4.34 27.96
C LYS A 118 8.48 5.78 27.92
N MET A 119 8.38 6.44 26.77
CA MET A 119 8.78 7.85 26.62
C MET A 119 7.74 8.79 27.24
N MET A 120 6.45 8.48 27.08
CA MET A 120 5.33 9.17 27.69
C MET A 120 5.37 9.09 29.21
N ASP A 121 5.70 7.92 29.76
CA ASP A 121 5.84 7.72 31.21
C ASP A 121 6.92 8.63 31.84
N LYS A 122 8.02 8.88 31.12
CA LYS A 122 9.15 9.66 31.63
C LYS A 122 9.07 11.14 31.33
N HIS A 123 8.53 11.50 30.17
CA HIS A 123 8.66 12.85 29.60
C HIS A 123 7.33 13.45 29.15
N GLY A 124 6.20 12.73 29.28
CA GLY A 124 4.88 13.18 28.87
C GLY A 124 4.87 13.65 27.41
N ILE A 125 4.27 14.82 27.16
CA ILE A 125 4.15 15.43 25.83
C ILE A 125 5.51 15.61 25.13
N LEU A 126 6.60 15.87 25.87
CA LEU A 126 7.93 15.97 25.28
C LEU A 126 8.39 14.60 24.74
N GLY A 127 8.03 13.51 25.42
CA GLY A 127 8.30 12.15 24.96
C GLY A 127 7.61 11.87 23.62
N GLU A 128 6.36 12.29 23.46
CA GLU A 128 5.63 12.17 22.20
C GLU A 128 6.26 13.02 21.08
N PHE A 129 6.64 14.26 21.38
CA PHE A 129 7.32 15.13 20.41
C PHE A 129 8.64 14.54 19.92
N LEU A 130 9.44 13.97 20.83
CA LEU A 130 10.72 13.35 20.48
C LEU A 130 10.54 12.06 19.67
N PHE A 131 9.43 11.34 19.88
CA PHE A 131 9.12 10.12 19.15
C PHE A 131 8.66 10.40 17.70
N ASP A 132 8.00 11.54 17.46
CA ASP A 132 7.58 11.98 16.12
C ASP A 132 8.74 12.40 15.19
N LYS A 133 9.89 12.78 15.77
CA LYS A 133 11.07 13.26 15.03
C LYS A 133 12.03 12.14 14.64
#